data_AF-A0A1B6C5A4-F1
#
_entry.id   AF-A0A1B6C5A4-F1
#
_cell.length_a   1.000
_cell.length_b   1.000
_cell.length_c   1.000
_cell.angle_alpha   90.00
_cell.angle_beta   90.00
_cell.angle_gamma   90.00
#
_symmetry.space_group_name_H-M   'P 1'
#
loop_
_entity.id
_entity.type
_entity.pdbx_description
1 polymer ?
#
loop_
_entity_poly.entity_id
_entity_poly.type
_entity_poly.pdbx_seq_one_letter_code
_entity_poly.pdbx_strand_id
1 'polypeptide(L)'
;MISEYFDTIECCMYEVLADKQPHPLALLNLMTNTLAKLSSRNVHLIPRTLNALDKVNRQVQASDVDKVIVKQHNEELKNLLHNPYIANTVLANPSKQDMFLMNVILFLNNLPKQL
;
A
#
# COMPACT_ATOMS: atom_id res chain seq x y z
N MET A 1 16.56 -11.66 -2.37
CA MET A 1 16.28 -10.23 -2.69
C MET A 1 14.81 -9.81 -2.47
N ILE A 2 13.80 -10.18 -3.30
CA ILE A 2 12.39 -9.76 -3.04
C ILE A 2 11.90 -10.24 -1.68
N SER A 3 12.20 -11.49 -1.32
CA SER A 3 11.82 -12.06 -0.01
C SER A 3 12.49 -11.35 1.16
N GLU A 4 13.77 -10.95 1.05
CA GLU A 4 14.48 -10.21 2.12
C GLU A 4 13.85 -8.83 2.37
N TYR A 5 13.50 -8.11 1.30
CA TYR A 5 12.78 -6.84 1.43
C TYR A 5 11.38 -7.06 2.04
N PHE A 6 10.68 -8.12 1.63
CA PHE A 6 9.39 -8.48 2.20
C PHE A 6 9.52 -8.76 3.70
N ASP A 7 10.48 -9.58 4.10
CA ASP A 7 10.73 -9.97 5.49
C ASP A 7 11.05 -8.73 6.35
N THR A 8 11.86 -7.81 5.81
CA THR A 8 12.20 -6.55 6.50
C THR A 8 10.96 -5.68 6.73
N ILE A 9 10.15 -5.46 5.69
CA ILE A 9 8.94 -4.63 5.80
C ILE A 9 7.88 -5.30 6.70
N GLU A 10 7.72 -6.62 6.61
CA GLU A 10 6.80 -7.35 7.49
C GLU A 10 7.23 -7.24 8.96
N CYS A 11 8.54 -7.36 9.23
CA CYS A 11 9.10 -7.19 10.56
C CYS A 11 8.84 -5.78 11.11
N CYS A 12 9.21 -4.73 10.36
CA CYS A 12 8.97 -3.34 10.75
C CYS A 12 7.48 -3.07 10.99
N MET A 13 6.60 -3.59 10.14
CA MET A 13 5.15 -3.43 10.32
C MET A 13 4.67 -4.10 11.61
N TYR A 14 5.18 -5.29 11.96
CA TYR A 14 4.82 -5.96 13.20
C TYR A 14 5.37 -5.25 14.44
N GLU A 15 6.55 -4.65 14.36
CA GLU A 15 7.07 -3.79 15.44
C GLU A 15 6.19 -2.57 15.66
N VAL A 16 5.80 -1.89 14.58
CA VAL A 16 4.87 -0.73 14.61
C VAL A 16 3.50 -1.11 15.18
N LEU A 17 3.00 -2.32 14.90
CA LEU A 17 1.74 -2.79 15.48
C LEU A 17 1.87 -3.25 16.95
N ALA A 18 3.06 -3.68 17.35
CA ALA A 18 3.34 -4.11 18.73
C ALA A 18 3.56 -2.91 19.66
N ASP A 19 4.11 -1.82 19.13
CA ASP A 19 4.16 -0.55 19.81
C ASP A 19 2.73 -0.02 20.01
N LYS A 20 2.36 0.25 21.27
CA LYS A 20 1.01 0.66 21.65
C LYS A 20 0.77 2.16 21.41
N GLN A 21 1.72 2.83 20.79
CA GLN A 21 1.61 4.24 20.42
C GLN A 21 0.84 4.41 19.11
N PRO A 22 0.09 5.51 18.96
CA PRO A 22 -0.51 5.84 17.69
C PRO A 22 0.59 6.20 16.68
N HIS A 23 0.65 5.46 15.57
CA HIS A 23 1.57 5.71 14.47
C HIS A 23 0.86 6.39 13.29
N PRO A 24 1.60 7.14 12.45
CA PRO A 24 1.03 7.71 11.24
C PRO A 24 0.40 6.63 10.36
N LEU A 25 -0.88 6.74 10.05
CA LEU A 25 -1.59 5.80 9.17
C LEU A 25 -0.96 5.70 7.79
N ALA A 26 -0.36 6.80 7.32
CA ALA A 26 0.41 6.83 6.08
C ALA A 26 1.57 5.82 6.08
N LEU A 27 2.22 5.60 7.23
CA LEU A 27 3.29 4.61 7.37
C LEU A 27 2.74 3.19 7.26
N LEU A 28 1.65 2.88 7.96
CA LEU A 28 0.99 1.57 7.87
C LEU A 28 0.51 1.27 6.44
N ASN A 29 -0.14 2.24 5.80
CA ASN A 29 -0.57 2.11 4.40
C ASN A 29 0.62 1.92 3.46
N LEU A 30 1.74 2.61 3.68
CA LEU A 30 2.94 2.41 2.88
C LEU A 30 3.47 0.98 3.01
N MET A 31 3.52 0.44 4.24
CA MET A 31 3.97 -0.92 4.50
C MET A 31 3.04 -1.97 3.88
N THR A 32 1.72 -1.83 4.06
CA THR A 32 0.74 -2.77 3.47
C THR A 32 0.75 -2.75 1.94
N ASN A 33 0.83 -1.56 1.32
CA ASN A 33 1.00 -1.42 -0.14
C ASN A 33 2.30 -2.05 -0.63
N THR A 34 3.40 -1.87 0.11
CA THR A 34 4.69 -2.43 -0.26
C THR A 34 4.69 -3.96 -0.18
N LEU A 35 4.09 -4.55 0.86
CA LEU A 35 3.92 -6.00 0.97
C LEU A 35 3.04 -6.54 -0.16
N ALA A 36 1.92 -5.88 -0.46
CA ALA A 36 1.05 -6.24 -1.59
C ALA A 36 1.83 -6.22 -2.92
N LYS A 37 2.61 -5.17 -3.17
CA LYS A 37 3.44 -5.04 -4.38
C LYS A 37 4.55 -6.07 -4.49
N LEU A 38 5.23 -6.39 -3.39
CA LEU A 38 6.28 -7.42 -3.40
C LEU A 38 5.67 -8.81 -3.62
N SER A 39 4.52 -9.08 -3.00
CA SER A 39 3.82 -10.36 -3.15
C SER A 39 3.12 -10.55 -4.51
N SER A 40 2.71 -9.48 -5.18
CA SER A 40 2.21 -9.59 -6.57
C SER A 40 3.32 -9.98 -7.56
N ARG A 41 4.58 -9.69 -7.23
CA ARG A 41 5.77 -10.11 -8.00
C ARG A 41 6.32 -11.47 -7.58
N ASN A 42 5.94 -11.96 -6.41
CA ASN A 42 6.29 -13.29 -5.91
C ASN A 42 5.10 -13.89 -5.17
N VAL A 43 4.30 -14.65 -5.91
CA VAL A 43 2.99 -15.16 -5.47
C VAL A 43 3.05 -16.05 -4.21
N HIS A 44 4.20 -16.65 -3.91
CA HIS A 44 4.40 -17.43 -2.69
C HIS A 44 4.30 -16.58 -1.41
N LEU A 45 4.47 -15.26 -1.51
CA LEU A 45 4.37 -14.32 -0.40
C LEU A 45 2.93 -13.85 -0.15
N ILE A 46 2.00 -14.09 -1.08
CA ILE A 46 0.60 -13.62 -0.97
C ILE A 46 -0.06 -14.08 0.34
N PRO A 47 0.02 -15.36 0.76
CA PRO A 47 -0.59 -15.79 2.02
C PRO A 47 -0.07 -15.01 3.23
N ARG A 48 1.23 -14.68 3.24
CA ARG A 48 1.85 -13.86 4.30
C ARG A 48 1.32 -12.43 4.25
N THR A 49 1.20 -11.83 3.06
CA THR A 49 0.59 -10.50 2.90
C THR A 49 -0.85 -10.49 3.40
N LEU A 50 -1.68 -11.45 3.03
CA LEU A 50 -3.08 -11.50 3.47
C LEU A 50 -3.18 -11.55 5.01
N ASN A 51 -2.36 -12.37 5.65
CA ASN A 51 -2.29 -12.45 7.11
C ASN A 51 -1.78 -11.14 7.74
N ALA A 52 -0.77 -10.50 7.13
CA ALA A 52 -0.27 -9.20 7.54
C ALA A 52 -1.37 -8.11 7.50
N LEU A 53 -2.16 -8.05 6.43
CA LEU A 53 -3.31 -7.14 6.29
C LEU A 53 -4.38 -7.41 7.36
N ASP A 54 -4.68 -8.68 7.64
CA ASP A 54 -5.61 -9.06 8.71
C ASP A 54 -5.10 -8.67 10.10
N LYS A 55 -3.79 -8.72 10.32
CA LYS A 55 -3.19 -8.31 11.58
C LYS A 55 -3.30 -6.79 11.77
N VAL A 56 -3.03 -6.00 10.73
CA VAL A 56 -3.24 -4.55 10.75
C VAL A 56 -4.69 -4.22 11.08
N ASN A 57 -5.66 -4.85 10.41
CA ASN A 57 -7.09 -4.63 10.67
C ASN A 57 -7.51 -4.88 12.12
N ARG A 58 -6.82 -5.81 12.81
CA ARG A 58 -7.12 -6.19 14.20
C ARG A 58 -6.39 -5.33 15.22
N GLN A 59 -5.18 -4.85 14.90
CA GLN A 59 -4.26 -4.29 15.88
C GLN A 59 -3.99 -2.78 15.71
N VAL A 60 -4.44 -2.18 14.60
CA VAL A 60 -4.23 -0.75 14.34
C VAL A 60 -4.82 0.12 15.47
N GLN A 61 -3.96 0.97 16.02
CA GLN A 61 -4.32 1.94 17.06
C GLN A 61 -4.66 3.28 16.39
N ALA A 62 -5.94 3.48 16.08
CA ALA A 62 -6.45 4.68 15.43
C ALA A 62 -7.89 4.97 15.88
N SER A 63 -8.44 6.12 15.44
CA SER A 63 -9.86 6.43 15.62
C SER A 63 -10.74 5.39 14.91
N ASP A 64 -12.01 5.28 15.30
CA ASP A 64 -12.92 4.31 14.67
C ASP A 64 -13.15 4.62 13.18
N VAL A 65 -13.16 5.90 12.81
CA VAL A 65 -13.25 6.34 11.41
C VAL A 65 -12.02 5.87 10.62
N ASP A 66 -10.83 6.10 11.17
CA ASP A 66 -9.58 5.70 10.54
C ASP A 66 -9.44 4.17 10.43
N LYS A 67 -9.89 3.43 11.44
CA LYS A 67 -9.94 1.96 11.41
C LYS A 67 -10.79 1.46 10.25
N VAL A 68 -11.94 2.09 9.99
CA VAL A 68 -12.81 1.73 8.85
C VAL A 68 -12.09 2.01 7.53
N ILE A 69 -11.42 3.16 7.40
CA ILE A 69 -10.67 3.53 6.20
C ILE A 69 -9.53 2.54 5.94
N VAL A 70 -8.72 2.23 6.96
CA VAL A 70 -7.62 1.25 6.86
C VAL A 70 -8.14 -0.12 6.51
N LYS A 71 -9.24 -0.56 7.14
CA LYS A 71 -9.86 -1.84 6.85
C LYS A 71 -10.33 -1.91 5.40
N GLN A 72 -11.02 -0.89 4.91
CA GLN A 72 -11.46 -0.83 3.52
C GLN A 72 -10.28 -0.89 2.55
N HIS A 73 -9.24 -0.10 2.79
CA HIS A 73 -8.01 -0.12 1.99
C HIS A 73 -7.37 -1.52 1.96
N ASN A 74 -7.28 -2.18 3.11
CA ASN A 74 -6.72 -3.52 3.20
C ASN A 74 -7.59 -4.57 2.48
N GLU A 75 -8.92 -4.47 2.52
CA GLU A 75 -9.80 -5.35 1.75
C GLU A 75 -9.64 -5.13 0.23
N GLU A 76 -9.48 -3.89 -0.23
CA GLU A 76 -9.17 -3.59 -1.64
C GLU A 76 -7.84 -4.25 -2.08
N LEU A 77 -6.80 -4.19 -1.25
CA LEU A 77 -5.54 -4.87 -1.51
C LEU A 77 -5.69 -6.39 -1.56
N LYS A 78 -6.43 -7.00 -0.64
CA LYS A 78 -6.71 -8.45 -0.66
C LYS A 78 -7.42 -8.85 -1.96
N ASN A 79 -8.43 -8.07 -2.36
CA ASN A 79 -9.16 -8.30 -3.60
C ASN A 79 -8.25 -8.23 -4.82
N LEU A 80 -7.34 -7.27 -4.88
CA LEU A 80 -6.34 -7.18 -5.93
C LEU A 80 -5.41 -8.40 -5.95
N LEU A 81 -4.94 -8.86 -4.78
CA LEU A 81 -4.01 -9.99 -4.68
C LEU A 81 -4.60 -11.34 -5.09
N HIS A 82 -5.93 -11.48 -5.17
CA HIS A 82 -6.55 -12.64 -5.82
C HIS A 82 -6.21 -12.73 -7.32
N ASN A 83 -5.80 -11.62 -7.94
CA ASN A 83 -5.34 -11.59 -9.32
C ASN A 83 -3.94 -10.94 -9.42
N PRO A 84 -2.86 -11.69 -9.12
CA PRO A 84 -1.52 -11.13 -8.92
C PRO A 84 -0.94 -10.45 -10.17
N TYR A 85 -1.35 -10.86 -11.38
CA TYR A 85 -0.93 -10.21 -12.63
C TYR A 85 -1.50 -8.80 -12.75
N ILE A 86 -2.80 -8.63 -12.44
CA ILE A 86 -3.45 -7.32 -12.41
C ILE A 86 -2.86 -6.48 -11.27
N ALA A 87 -2.68 -7.08 -10.09
CA ALA A 87 -2.09 -6.40 -8.95
C ALA A 87 -0.68 -5.88 -9.25
N ASN A 88 0.17 -6.63 -9.96
CA ASN A 88 1.51 -6.16 -10.32
C ASN A 88 1.46 -4.94 -11.25
N THR A 89 0.47 -4.87 -12.15
CA THR A 89 0.26 -3.70 -13.04
C THR A 89 -0.31 -2.51 -12.28
N VAL A 90 -1.35 -2.72 -11.47
CA VAL A 90 -2.03 -1.66 -10.70
C VAL A 90 -1.11 -1.07 -9.62
N LEU A 91 -0.33 -1.93 -8.96
CA LEU A 91 0.61 -1.53 -7.90
C LEU A 91 2.00 -1.18 -8.46
N ALA A 92 2.21 -1.26 -9.78
CA ALA A 92 3.45 -0.78 -10.39
C ALA A 92 3.62 0.71 -10.09
N ASN A 93 4.87 1.15 -9.96
CA ASN A 93 5.08 2.60 -9.90
C ASN A 93 4.66 3.19 -11.26
N PRO A 94 4.04 4.38 -11.28
CA PRO A 94 3.89 5.12 -12.53
C PRO A 94 5.26 5.18 -13.21
N SER A 95 5.28 4.83 -14.49
CA SER A 95 6.49 4.92 -15.30
C SER A 95 6.98 6.37 -15.33
N LYS A 96 8.24 6.59 -15.73
CA LYS A 96 8.74 7.96 -15.97
C LYS A 96 7.86 8.73 -16.96
N GLN A 97 7.22 8.04 -17.91
CA GLN A 97 6.26 8.63 -18.83
C GLN A 97 4.95 9.01 -18.15
N ASP A 98 4.44 8.18 -17.24
CA ASP A 98 3.22 8.49 -16.47
C ASP A 98 3.44 9.70 -15.55
N MET A 99 4.61 9.79 -14.91
CA MET A 99 4.99 10.97 -14.12
C MET A 99 5.12 12.23 -14.98
N PHE A 100 5.70 12.12 -16.18
CA PHE A 100 5.78 13.22 -17.12
C PHE A 100 4.38 13.71 -17.54
N LEU A 101 3.49 12.79 -17.91
CA LEU A 101 2.10 13.10 -18.27
C LEU A 101 1.34 13.75 -17.11
N MET A 102 1.51 13.26 -15.88
CA MET A 102 0.91 13.87 -14.69
C MET A 102 1.39 15.32 -14.51
N ASN A 103 2.69 15.57 -14.68
CA ASN A 103 3.25 16.92 -14.58
C ASN A 103 2.75 17.84 -15.69
N VAL A 104 2.57 17.34 -16.92
CA VAL A 104 1.96 18.09 -18.02
C VAL A 104 0.51 18.44 -17.72
N ILE A 105 -0.28 17.49 -17.20
CA ILE A 105 -1.67 17.73 -16.80
C ILE A 105 -1.75 18.78 -15.68
N LEU A 106 -0.90 18.66 -14.66
CA LEU A 106 -0.82 19.64 -13.58
C LEU A 106 -0.40 21.02 -14.11
N PHE A 107 0.53 21.09 -15.05
CA PHE A 107 0.91 22.33 -15.70
C PHE A 107 -0.25 22.96 -16.48
N LEU A 108 -0.96 22.16 -17.28
CA LEU A 108 -2.12 22.62 -18.07
C LEU A 108 -3.28 23.10 -17.19
N ASN A 109 -3.54 22.41 -16.07
CA ASN A 109 -4.59 22.80 -15.11
C ASN A 109 -4.26 24.08 -14.33
N ASN A 110 -2.98 24.42 -14.22
CA ASN A 110 -2.50 25.63 -13.54
C ASN A 110 -2.17 26.79 -14.51
N LEU A 111 -2.42 26.61 -15.82
CA LEU A 111 -2.33 27.73 -16.75
C LEU A 111 -3.41 28.77 -16.39
N PRO A 112 -3.05 30.06 -16.29
CA PRO A 112 -4.03 31.10 -16.10
C PRO A 112 -4.98 31.05 -17.31
N LYS A 113 -6.27 30.82 -17.03
CA LYS A 113 -7.32 30.94 -18.05
C LYS A 113 -7.28 32.37 -18.55
N GLN A 114 -6.72 32.59 -19.73
CA GLN A 114 -6.76 33.90 -20.37
C GLN A 114 -8.24 34.19 -20.69
N LEU A 115 -8.78 35.18 -19.99
CA LEU A 115 -10.08 35.82 -20.24
C LEU A 115 -10.03 36.62 -21.53
#